data_AF-A0A6I3D5K6-F1
#
_entry.id   AF-A0A6I3D5K6-F1
#
_cell.length_a   1.000
_cell.length_b   1.000
_cell.length_c   1.000
_cell.angle_alpha   90.00
_cell.angle_beta   90.00
_cell.angle_gamma   90.00
#
_symmetry.space_group_name_H-M   'P 1'
#
loop_
_entity.id
_entity.type
_entity.pdbx_description
1 polymer ?
#
loop_
_entity_poly.entity_id
_entity_poly.type
_entity_poly.pdbx_seq_one_letter_code
_entity_poly.pdbx_strand_id
1 'polypeptide(L)'
;MACWDVVRAKGDARGFHSHGVPAGAQRSVRLLEVTGSALALGSSQSIEDVDLEVAKRLDVDVFNRQSGGGAVLLDPAAQVWIDVVIGRSDPLWQDDVSLASQWL
;
A
#
# COMPACT_ATOMS: atom_id res chain seq x y z
N MET A 1 -23.37 4.90 14.76
CA MET A 1 -22.05 4.23 14.70
C MET A 1 -21.54 4.42 13.29
N ALA A 2 -20.33 4.93 13.10
CA ALA A 2 -19.74 4.95 11.76
C ALA A 2 -19.53 3.50 11.31
N CYS A 3 -20.08 3.14 10.13
CA CYS A 3 -19.87 1.83 9.53
C CYS A 3 -18.51 1.83 8.82
N TRP A 4 -17.80 0.72 8.90
CA TRP A 4 -16.58 0.51 8.14
C TRP A 4 -16.94 -0.20 6.84
N ASP A 5 -16.58 0.40 5.71
CA ASP A 5 -16.66 -0.31 4.43
C ASP A 5 -15.48 -1.27 4.30
N VAL A 6 -15.75 -2.55 4.06
CA VAL A 6 -14.69 -3.56 3.85
C VAL A 6 -14.60 -3.88 2.36
N VAL A 7 -13.50 -3.47 1.74
CA VAL A 7 -13.23 -3.71 0.32
C VAL A 7 -12.21 -4.83 0.20
N ARG A 8 -12.44 -5.76 -0.72
CA ARG A 8 -11.49 -6.82 -1.06
C ARG A 8 -11.11 -6.68 -2.51
N ALA A 9 -9.82 -6.69 -2.81
CA ALA A 9 -9.32 -6.61 -4.17
C ALA A 9 -8.13 -7.55 -4.36
N LYS A 10 -7.99 -8.05 -5.60
CA LYS A 10 -6.88 -8.88 -6.04
C LYS A 10 -6.32 -8.29 -7.33
N GLY A 11 -5.00 -8.12 -7.41
CA GLY A 11 -4.35 -7.42 -8.52
C GLY A 11 -2.84 -7.26 -8.32
N ASP A 12 -2.19 -6.50 -9.19
CA ASP A 12 -0.77 -6.22 -9.08
C ASP A 12 -0.46 -5.12 -8.04
N ALA A 13 0.71 -5.23 -7.41
CA ALA A 13 1.11 -4.34 -6.32
C ALA A 13 1.30 -2.88 -6.78
N ARG A 14 1.83 -2.68 -7.99
CA ARG A 14 2.05 -1.36 -8.59
C ARG A 14 0.73 -0.63 -8.78
N GLY A 15 -0.26 -1.32 -9.32
CA GLY A 15 -1.64 -0.90 -9.44
C GLY A 15 -2.16 -0.40 -8.10
N PHE A 16 -2.14 -1.24 -7.06
CA PHE A 16 -2.61 -0.83 -5.72
C PHE A 16 -1.91 0.43 -5.17
N HIS A 17 -0.59 0.57 -5.34
CA HIS A 17 0.14 1.77 -4.90
C HIS A 17 -0.09 3.03 -5.74
N SER A 18 -0.64 2.90 -6.96
CA SER A 18 -0.97 4.05 -7.83
C SER A 18 -2.33 4.67 -7.55
N HIS A 19 -3.20 3.98 -6.79
CA HIS A 19 -4.53 4.51 -6.45
C HIS A 19 -4.41 5.53 -5.32
N GLY A 20 -4.71 6.79 -5.62
CA GLY A 20 -4.91 7.81 -4.58
C GLY A 20 -6.20 7.56 -3.79
N VAL A 21 -6.34 8.21 -2.64
CA VAL A 21 -7.59 8.22 -1.87
C VAL A 21 -8.60 9.13 -2.57
N PRO A 22 -9.79 8.65 -2.97
CA PRO A 22 -10.81 9.48 -3.61
C PRO A 22 -11.27 10.63 -2.71
N ALA A 23 -11.62 11.76 -3.33
CA ALA A 23 -12.26 12.86 -2.61
C ALA A 23 -13.59 12.38 -2.00
N GLY A 24 -13.81 12.67 -0.72
CA GLY A 24 -15.01 12.22 0.00
C GLY A 24 -14.99 10.75 0.43
N ALA A 25 -13.82 10.09 0.39
CA ALA A 25 -13.67 8.72 0.89
C ALA A 25 -14.26 8.57 2.29
N GLN A 26 -15.10 7.55 2.46
CA GLN A 26 -15.61 7.15 3.76
C GLN A 26 -14.63 6.21 4.45
N ARG A 27 -14.88 5.97 5.74
CA ARG A 27 -14.06 5.08 6.54
C ARG A 27 -14.10 3.66 5.99
N SER A 28 -12.94 3.15 5.55
CA SER A 28 -12.86 1.83 4.93
C SER A 28 -11.58 1.07 5.26
N VAL A 29 -11.67 -0.24 5.19
CA VAL A 29 -10.55 -1.18 5.24
C VAL A 29 -10.49 -1.89 3.90
N ARG A 30 -9.34 -1.84 3.24
CA ARG A 30 -9.10 -2.55 1.97
C ARG A 30 -8.16 -3.71 2.22
N LEU A 31 -8.62 -4.92 1.96
CA LEU A 31 -7.78 -6.13 1.98
C LEU A 31 -7.31 -6.40 0.54
N LEU A 32 -6.01 -6.34 0.35
CA LEU A 32 -5.37 -6.38 -0.96
C LEU A 32 -4.55 -7.67 -1.09
N GLU A 33 -4.88 -8.47 -2.09
CA GLU A 33 -4.14 -9.68 -2.43
C GLU A 33 -3.33 -9.44 -3.70
N VAL A 34 -2.01 -9.58 -3.62
CA VAL A 34 -1.14 -9.45 -4.79
C VAL A 34 -1.18 -10.71 -5.64
N THR A 35 -1.28 -10.56 -6.96
CA THR A 35 -1.31 -11.69 -7.91
C THR A 35 0.07 -12.16 -8.36
N GLY A 36 1.10 -11.35 -8.15
CA GLY A 36 2.48 -11.64 -8.51
C GLY A 36 3.44 -10.96 -7.54
N SER A 37 4.70 -11.41 -7.56
CA SER A 37 5.74 -10.90 -6.68
C SER A 37 6.18 -9.49 -7.09
N ALA A 38 6.45 -8.63 -6.12
CA ALA A 38 6.90 -7.27 -6.40
C ALA A 38 7.81 -6.72 -5.31
N LEU A 39 8.78 -5.89 -5.68
CA LEU A 39 9.61 -5.11 -4.79
C LEU A 39 9.18 -3.63 -4.86
N ALA A 40 8.42 -3.19 -3.86
CA ALA A 40 7.98 -1.82 -3.72
C ALA A 40 9.01 -1.01 -2.92
N LEU A 41 9.79 -0.19 -3.61
CA LEU A 41 10.77 0.73 -3.04
C LEU A 41 10.08 1.96 -2.44
N GLY A 42 10.65 2.51 -1.37
CA GLY A 42 10.24 3.82 -0.86
C GLY A 42 10.51 4.92 -1.89
N SER A 43 9.79 6.04 -1.78
CA SER A 43 9.87 7.14 -2.74
C SER A 43 11.27 7.77 -2.91
N SER A 44 12.13 7.69 -1.90
CA SER A 44 13.49 8.22 -1.93
C SER A 44 14.58 7.17 -2.22
N GLN A 45 14.22 5.90 -2.38
CA GLN A 45 15.18 4.83 -2.66
C GLN A 45 15.45 4.72 -4.17
N SER A 46 16.69 4.44 -4.55
CA SER A 46 17.05 4.30 -5.96
C SER A 46 16.70 2.90 -6.45
N ILE A 47 16.15 2.80 -7.66
CA ILE A 47 16.02 1.52 -8.37
C ILE A 47 17.40 0.92 -8.66
N GLU A 48 18.43 1.75 -8.76
CA GLU A 48 19.81 1.31 -9.01
C GLU A 48 20.41 0.49 -7.85
N ASP A 49 19.82 0.57 -6.65
CA ASP A 49 20.21 -0.24 -5.49
C ASP A 49 19.70 -1.70 -5.61
N VAL A 50 18.89 -2.00 -6.63
CA VAL A 50 18.28 -3.32 -6.87
C VAL A 50 19.01 -4.04 -8.01
N ASP A 51 19.35 -5.31 -7.81
CA ASP A 51 19.78 -6.18 -8.90
C ASP A 51 18.57 -6.53 -9.80
N LEU A 52 18.40 -5.75 -10.86
CA LEU A 52 17.29 -5.90 -11.80
C LEU A 52 17.35 -7.20 -12.61
N GLU A 53 18.54 -7.79 -12.80
CA GLU A 53 18.69 -9.07 -13.49
C GLU A 53 18.21 -10.23 -12.61
N VAL A 54 18.47 -10.16 -11.30
CA VAL A 54 17.87 -11.07 -10.31
C VAL A 54 16.36 -10.89 -10.27
N ALA A 55 15.86 -9.66 -10.15
CA ALA A 55 14.42 -9.40 -10.07
C ALA A 55 13.69 -9.92 -11.32
N LYS A 56 14.21 -9.66 -12.52
CA LYS A 56 13.66 -10.16 -13.78
C LYS A 56 13.67 -11.69 -13.85
N ARG A 57 14.75 -12.33 -13.41
CA ARG A 57 14.85 -13.81 -13.37
C ARG A 57 13.84 -14.44 -12.42
N LEU A 58 13.50 -13.74 -11.35
CA LEU A 58 12.53 -14.18 -10.34
C LEU A 58 11.10 -13.70 -10.63
N ASP A 59 10.86 -13.03 -11.76
CA ASP A 59 9.56 -12.44 -12.12
C ASP A 59 9.01 -11.47 -11.05
N VAL A 60 9.90 -10.66 -10.47
CA VAL A 60 9.57 -9.66 -9.45
C VAL A 60 9.42 -8.29 -10.12
N ASP A 61 8.22 -7.69 -10.05
CA ASP A 61 8.02 -6.30 -10.51
C ASP A 61 8.68 -5.29 -9.56
N VAL A 62 9.50 -4.38 -10.08
CA VAL A 62 10.25 -3.40 -9.26
C VAL A 62 9.74 -1.98 -9.53
N PHE A 63 9.39 -1.25 -8.47
CA PHE A 63 8.91 0.13 -8.58
C PHE A 63 9.08 0.95 -7.31
N ASN A 64 9.08 2.28 -7.46
CA ASN A 64 8.90 3.20 -6.35
C ASN A 64 7.41 3.44 -6.08
N ARG A 65 7.01 3.34 -4.81
CA ARG A 65 5.71 3.86 -4.35
C ARG A 65 5.82 5.33 -3.97
N GLN A 66 4.67 6.01 -3.87
CA GLN A 66 4.62 7.43 -3.52
C GLN A 66 5.01 7.71 -2.06
N SER A 67 4.75 6.78 -1.14
CA SER A 67 5.13 6.92 0.26
C SER A 67 6.61 6.65 0.48
N GLY A 68 7.17 7.28 1.52
CA GLY A 68 8.52 6.99 2.00
C GLY A 68 8.61 5.65 2.74
N GLY A 69 9.69 5.44 3.49
CA GLY A 69 9.98 4.20 4.22
C GLY A 69 10.89 3.25 3.44
N GLY A 70 11.03 2.01 3.93
CA GLY A 70 11.92 1.00 3.34
C GLY A 70 11.31 0.26 2.15
N ALA A 71 12.14 -0.57 1.51
CA ALA A 71 11.73 -1.47 0.44
C ALA A 71 10.97 -2.66 1.04
N VAL A 72 9.91 -3.09 0.36
CA VAL A 72 9.08 -4.23 0.80
C VAL A 72 8.95 -5.21 -0.36
N LEU A 73 9.35 -6.46 -0.12
CA LEU A 73 9.05 -7.57 -1.02
C LEU A 73 7.65 -8.09 -0.71
N LEU A 74 6.78 -8.06 -1.71
CA LEU A 74 5.42 -8.55 -1.69
C LEU A 74 5.37 -9.84 -2.50
N ASP A 75 4.76 -10.88 -1.96
CA ASP A 75 4.60 -12.17 -2.64
C ASP A 75 3.17 -12.70 -2.44
N PRO A 76 2.57 -13.40 -3.41
CA PRO A 76 1.23 -13.94 -3.22
C PRO A 76 1.15 -14.86 -1.98
N ALA A 77 0.15 -14.63 -1.14
CA ALA A 77 -0.10 -15.38 0.10
C ALA A 77 1.00 -15.30 1.19
N ALA A 78 2.06 -14.51 1.01
CA ALA A 78 3.10 -14.35 2.04
C ALA A 78 2.77 -13.25 3.06
N GLN A 79 1.88 -12.31 2.72
CA GLN A 79 1.47 -11.21 3.57
C GLN A 79 -0.04 -10.92 3.47
N VAL A 80 -0.57 -10.27 4.51
CA VAL A 80 -1.88 -9.63 4.47
C VAL A 80 -1.66 -8.13 4.30
N TRP A 81 -1.93 -7.59 3.11
CA TRP A 81 -1.87 -6.15 2.86
C TRP A 81 -3.23 -5.53 3.19
N ILE A 82 -3.22 -4.61 4.16
CA ILE A 82 -4.37 -3.82 4.56
C ILE A 82 -4.08 -2.32 4.34
N ASP A 83 -4.92 -1.65 3.57
CA ASP A 83 -5.01 -0.19 3.64
C ASP A 83 -6.17 0.19 4.56
N VAL A 84 -5.93 1.17 5.43
CA VAL A 84 -7.00 1.81 6.19
C VAL A 84 -7.17 3.24 5.69
N VAL A 85 -8.37 3.57 5.22
CA VAL A 85 -8.70 4.88 4.69
C VAL A 85 -9.63 5.59 5.65
N ILE A 86 -9.20 6.76 6.12
CA ILE A 86 -10.00 7.66 6.97
C ILE A 86 -10.23 8.95 6.18
N GLY A 87 -11.49 9.27 5.92
CA GLY A 87 -11.87 10.53 5.26
C GLY A 87 -11.56 11.74 6.13
N ARG A 88 -11.23 12.89 5.51
CA ARG A 88 -10.80 14.10 6.24
C ARG A 88 -11.84 14.67 7.21
N SER A 89 -13.12 14.41 7.01
CA SER A 89 -14.22 14.84 7.89
C SER A 89 -14.56 13.81 8.97
N ASP A 90 -13.86 12.68 9.02
CA ASP A 90 -14.12 11.61 9.98
C ASP A 90 -13.49 11.93 11.36
N PRO A 91 -14.17 11.66 12.49
CA PRO A 91 -13.62 11.92 13.83
C PRO A 91 -12.31 11.20 14.19
N LEU A 92 -11.95 10.12 13.49
CA LEU A 92 -10.67 9.42 13.67
C LEU A 92 -9.54 10.03 12.84
N TRP A 93 -9.85 10.97 11.95
CA TRP A 93 -8.85 11.62 11.13
C TRP A 93 -7.94 12.50 11.99
N GLN A 94 -6.63 12.38 11.79
CA GLN A 94 -5.62 13.24 12.39
C GLN A 94 -4.61 13.64 11.33
N ASP A 95 -4.25 14.92 11.32
CA ASP A 95 -3.27 15.47 10.36
C ASP A 95 -1.84 15.04 10.69
N ASP A 96 -1.54 14.84 11.98
CA ASP A 96 -0.25 14.32 12.41
C ASP A 96 -0.17 12.81 12.15
N VAL A 97 0.66 12.44 11.17
CA VAL A 97 0.91 11.04 10.77
C VAL A 97 1.38 10.16 11.94
N SER A 98 2.02 10.75 12.96
CA SER A 98 2.50 10.05 14.15
C SER A 98 1.37 9.67 15.11
N LEU A 99 0.22 10.34 15.00
CA LEU A 99 -0.99 10.11 15.80
C LEU A 99 -2.08 9.40 14.99
N ALA A 100 -2.04 9.51 13.66
CA ALA A 100 -3.10 9.10 12.74
C ALA A 100 -3.49 7.62 12.80
N SER A 101 -2.63 6.75 13.29
CA SER A 101 -2.89 5.31 13.44
C SER A 101 -3.06 4.86 14.89
N GLN A 102 -2.97 5.72 15.90
CA GLN A 102 -2.96 5.30 17.32
C GLN A 102 -4.27 4.72 17.83
N TRP A 103 -5.37 4.93 17.10
CA TRP A 103 -6.68 4.35 17.44
C TRP A 103 -6.83 2.90 16.95
N LEU A 104 -5.89 2.40 16.13
CA LEU A 104 -5.82 1.02 15.65
C LEU A 104 -5.04 0.14 16.62
#